data_AF-A0A2J7Q9E4-F1
#
_entry.id   AF-A0A2J7Q9E4-F1
#
_cell.length_a   1.000
_cell.length_b   1.000
_cell.length_c   1.000
_cell.angle_alpha   90.00
_cell.angle_beta   90.00
_cell.angle_gamma   90.00
#
_symmetry.space_group_name_H-M   'P 1'
#
loop_
_entity.id
_entity.type
_entity.pdbx_description
1 polymer ?
#
loop_
_entity_poly.entity_id
_entity_poly.type
_entity_poly.pdbx_seq_one_letter_code
_entity_poly.pdbx_strand_id
1 'polypeptide(L)'
;MSGAQPKAAVIAGCIGVVAEVSLEALEKRQAQGWLHKIERDLDRVIRRIREAKRTKKAVSIGYHGNVVSLWERLVEEKEKTGELLVDLGSDQTSCHNPYNGGYYPVQLEYVEAQEVLAMEPDRFRSLVQASLVRQVAAINKLAESGMFFWDYGNAFLLEARRAGADVGVQGDATGLNFRYPSYVQDIMGDIFSLGFGPFRWVCTSGSPDDLHVTDQLAVRIMEDILAEGVPPVVEAQYLDNLRWIREAGQHHLVVGSQARILYSDRVGRTRLALAFNSSVRDGTLQAPVVISRDHHDVSGADSPYRETSNITDGSAFTADMAVQNCIGDSFRGATWVALHNGGGVGW
;
A
#
# COMPACT_ATOMS: atom_id res chain seq x y z
N MET A 1 -1.17 7.76 -2.69
CA MET A 1 -0.55 6.65 -1.93
C MET A 1 0.28 5.74 -2.83
N SER A 2 -0.27 5.30 -3.97
CA SER A 2 0.38 4.38 -4.95
C SER A 2 1.82 4.71 -5.35
N GLY A 3 2.21 5.99 -5.36
CA GLY A 3 3.57 6.42 -5.66
C GLY A 3 4.67 5.85 -4.74
N ALA A 4 4.34 5.30 -3.57
CA ALA A 4 5.31 4.66 -2.66
C ALA A 4 5.69 3.23 -3.07
N GLN A 5 4.85 2.53 -3.84
CA GLN A 5 5.06 1.13 -4.23
C GLN A 5 6.40 0.86 -4.93
N PRO A 6 6.89 1.69 -5.88
CA PRO A 6 8.16 1.43 -6.52
C PRO A 6 9.34 1.46 -5.53
N LYS A 7 9.26 2.30 -4.48
CA LYS A 7 10.30 2.36 -3.45
C LYS A 7 10.19 1.20 -2.47
N ALA A 8 8.97 0.86 -2.06
CA ALA A 8 8.70 -0.30 -1.19
C ALA A 8 9.23 -1.60 -1.81
N ALA A 9 9.00 -1.81 -3.11
CA ALA A 9 9.54 -2.96 -3.83
C ALA A 9 11.08 -3.02 -3.75
N VAL A 10 11.76 -1.89 -3.92
CA VAL A 10 13.23 -1.83 -3.86
C VAL A 10 13.75 -2.14 -2.46
N ILE A 11 13.13 -1.59 -1.41
CA ILE A 11 13.48 -1.85 0.00
C ILE A 11 13.30 -3.34 0.32
N ALA A 12 12.21 -3.95 -0.15
CA ALA A 12 11.96 -5.38 -0.01
C ALA A 12 13.01 -6.24 -0.76
N GLY A 13 13.75 -5.66 -1.72
CA GLY A 13 14.71 -6.36 -2.57
C GLY A 13 14.11 -6.89 -3.88
N CYS A 14 12.92 -6.42 -4.25
CA CYS A 14 12.17 -6.84 -5.42
C CYS A 14 12.45 -5.96 -6.66
N ILE A 15 11.97 -6.45 -7.80
CA ILE A 15 11.88 -5.69 -9.05
C ILE A 15 10.46 -5.11 -9.10
N GLY A 16 10.33 -3.81 -8.84
CA GLY A 16 9.04 -3.12 -8.89
C GLY A 16 8.75 -2.60 -10.29
N VAL A 17 7.60 -2.96 -10.87
CA VAL A 17 7.12 -2.37 -12.12
C VAL A 17 5.79 -1.68 -11.84
N VAL A 18 5.71 -0.37 -12.10
CA VAL A 18 4.51 0.44 -11.85
C VAL A 18 4.10 1.11 -13.15
N ALA A 19 2.90 0.80 -13.63
CA ALA A 19 2.30 1.49 -14.76
C ALA A 19 1.53 2.72 -14.29
N GLU A 20 1.68 3.83 -15.01
CA GLU A 20 1.02 5.09 -14.71
C GLU A 20 0.80 5.87 -16.02
N VAL A 21 -0.42 6.35 -16.22
CA VAL A 21 -0.84 7.07 -17.43
C VAL A 21 -0.45 8.55 -17.38
N SER A 22 -0.27 9.11 -16.18
CA SER A 22 0.18 10.48 -15.98
C SER A 22 1.72 10.55 -15.92
N LEU A 23 2.34 11.10 -16.97
CA LEU A 23 3.79 11.35 -16.99
C LEU A 23 4.23 12.24 -15.81
N GLU A 24 3.43 13.25 -15.46
CA GLU A 24 3.72 14.15 -14.35
C GLU A 24 3.85 13.38 -13.03
N ALA A 25 2.96 12.40 -12.79
CA ALA A 25 3.02 11.56 -11.60
C ALA A 25 4.31 10.72 -11.57
N LEU A 26 4.72 10.12 -12.70
CA LEU A 26 5.96 9.37 -12.81
C LEU A 26 7.20 10.23 -12.58
N GLU A 27 7.28 11.38 -13.25
CA GLU A 27 8.39 12.33 -13.15
C GLU A 27 8.53 12.84 -11.71
N LYS A 28 7.41 13.13 -11.04
CA LYS A 28 7.41 13.49 -9.62
C LYS A 28 8.01 12.39 -8.75
N ARG A 29 7.70 11.11 -8.97
CA ARG A 29 8.29 10.00 -8.19
C ARG A 29 9.75 9.76 -8.53
N GLN A 30 10.14 10.00 -9.78
CA GLN A 30 11.54 9.91 -10.18
C GLN A 30 12.37 11.02 -9.53
N ALA A 31 11.88 12.27 -9.55
CA ALA A 31 12.52 13.41 -8.90
C ALA A 31 12.65 13.23 -7.38
N GLN A 32 11.70 12.54 -6.74
CA GLN A 32 11.75 12.16 -5.32
C GLN A 32 12.74 11.02 -5.03
N GLY A 33 13.32 10.36 -6.04
CA GLY A 33 14.17 9.17 -5.86
C GLY A 33 13.40 7.91 -5.44
N TRP A 34 12.07 7.91 -5.62
CA TRP A 34 11.18 6.78 -5.33
C TRP A 34 11.09 5.82 -6.52
N LEU A 35 11.32 6.34 -7.72
CA LEU A 35 11.33 5.61 -8.98
C LEU A 35 12.70 5.74 -9.66
N HIS A 36 13.30 4.63 -10.10
CA HIS A 36 14.63 4.69 -10.73
C HIS A 36 14.58 5.07 -12.21
N LYS A 37 13.69 4.44 -12.98
CA LYS A 37 13.63 4.63 -14.44
C LYS A 37 12.20 4.73 -14.94
N ILE A 38 11.98 5.56 -15.95
CA ILE A 38 10.73 5.65 -16.70
C ILE A 38 10.94 5.04 -18.09
N GLU A 39 10.02 4.22 -18.56
CA GLU A 39 9.97 3.64 -19.90
C GLU A 39 8.61 3.89 -20.54
N ARG A 40 8.61 4.11 -21.86
CA ARG A 40 7.38 4.31 -22.65
C ARG A 40 7.07 3.12 -23.55
N ASP A 41 8.04 2.23 -23.72
CA ASP A 41 7.99 1.11 -24.65
C ASP A 41 7.95 -0.20 -23.87
N LEU A 42 6.92 -1.01 -24.13
CA LEU A 42 6.70 -2.26 -23.42
C LEU A 42 7.83 -3.27 -23.66
N ASP A 43 8.43 -3.32 -24.86
CA ASP A 43 9.56 -4.21 -25.13
C ASP A 43 10.80 -3.86 -24.30
N ARG A 44 11.04 -2.57 -24.04
CA ARG A 44 12.06 -2.11 -23.10
C ARG A 44 11.72 -2.48 -21.66
N VAL A 45 10.46 -2.37 -21.24
CA VAL A 45 10.01 -2.80 -19.91
C VAL A 45 10.30 -4.29 -19.72
N ILE A 46 9.85 -5.14 -20.64
CA ILE A 46 10.07 -6.60 -20.61
C ILE A 46 11.57 -6.95 -20.57
N ARG A 47 12.39 -6.34 -21.43
CA ARG A 47 13.84 -6.57 -21.42
C ARG A 47 14.49 -6.22 -20.08
N ARG A 48 14.04 -5.13 -19.44
CA ARG A 48 14.55 -4.72 -18.13
C ARG A 48 14.11 -5.63 -17.00
N ILE A 49 12.88 -6.15 -17.04
CA ILE A 49 12.43 -7.16 -16.08
C ILE A 49 13.36 -8.39 -16.16
N ARG A 50 13.61 -8.90 -17.37
CA ARG A 50 14.52 -10.04 -17.60
C ARG A 50 15.95 -9.75 -17.12
N GLU A 51 16.49 -8.58 -17.45
CA GLU A 51 17.82 -8.18 -17.01
C GLU A 51 17.92 -8.09 -15.49
N ALA A 52 16.93 -7.50 -14.83
CA ALA A 52 16.88 -7.36 -13.39
C ALA A 52 16.70 -8.73 -12.70
N LYS A 53 15.85 -9.63 -13.23
CA LYS A 53 15.72 -11.02 -12.72
C LYS A 53 17.04 -11.77 -12.84
N ARG A 54 17.71 -11.69 -14.00
CA ARG A 54 19.01 -12.33 -14.25
C ARG A 54 20.11 -11.82 -13.31
N THR A 55 20.15 -10.51 -13.05
CA THR A 55 21.18 -9.87 -12.20
C THR A 55 20.81 -9.83 -10.72
N LYS A 56 19.59 -10.25 -10.36
CA LYS A 56 19.02 -10.16 -9.01
C LYS A 56 19.15 -8.74 -8.41
N LYS A 57 19.00 -7.73 -9.25
CA LYS A 57 19.13 -6.32 -8.86
C LYS A 57 17.76 -5.74 -8.52
N ALA A 58 17.59 -5.31 -7.28
CA ALA A 58 16.43 -4.53 -6.87
C ALA A 58 16.38 -3.21 -7.66
N VAL A 59 15.26 -2.98 -8.34
CA VAL A 59 15.08 -1.80 -9.20
C VAL A 59 13.59 -1.50 -9.33
N SER A 60 13.27 -0.22 -9.54
CA SER A 60 11.92 0.23 -9.82
C SER A 60 11.81 0.82 -11.21
N ILE A 61 10.85 0.33 -11.98
CA ILE A 61 10.60 0.64 -13.39
C ILE A 61 9.20 1.23 -13.48
N GLY A 62 9.10 2.45 -13.99
CA GLY A 62 7.84 3.14 -14.23
C GLY A 62 7.50 2.98 -15.70
N TYR A 63 6.40 2.34 -16.02
CA TYR A 63 5.87 2.30 -17.36
C TYR A 63 4.90 3.47 -17.56
N HIS A 64 5.25 4.40 -18.43
CA HIS A 64 4.34 5.48 -18.85
C HIS A 64 3.37 4.93 -19.89
N GLY A 65 2.20 4.54 -19.42
CA GLY A 65 1.16 3.88 -20.19
C GLY A 65 0.15 3.19 -19.28
N ASN A 66 -0.86 2.58 -19.90
CA ASN A 66 -1.94 1.95 -19.15
C ASN A 66 -1.52 0.60 -18.55
N VAL A 67 -1.89 0.35 -17.28
CA VAL A 67 -1.59 -0.92 -16.58
C VAL A 67 -2.19 -2.13 -17.30
N VAL A 68 -3.33 -1.98 -17.97
CA VAL A 68 -3.95 -3.06 -18.76
C VAL A 68 -3.05 -3.47 -19.92
N SER A 69 -2.43 -2.51 -20.61
CA SER A 69 -1.46 -2.82 -21.69
C SER A 69 -0.26 -3.59 -21.16
N LEU A 70 0.22 -3.26 -19.95
CA LEU A 70 1.28 -4.01 -19.29
C LEU A 70 0.83 -5.44 -18.94
N TRP A 71 -0.37 -5.61 -18.39
CA TRP A 71 -0.92 -6.92 -18.07
C TRP A 71 -1.09 -7.81 -19.30
N GLU A 72 -1.72 -7.28 -20.36
CA GLU A 72 -1.90 -7.99 -21.62
C GLU A 72 -0.57 -8.34 -22.28
N ARG A 73 0.43 -7.45 -22.19
CA ARG A 73 1.79 -7.74 -22.67
C ARG A 73 2.46 -8.87 -21.88
N LEU A 74 2.28 -8.92 -20.56
CA LEU A 74 2.83 -9.99 -19.72
C LEU A 74 2.19 -11.34 -20.05
N VAL A 75 0.89 -11.37 -20.33
CA VAL A 75 0.19 -12.55 -20.87
C VAL A 75 0.81 -12.98 -22.20
N GLU A 76 0.99 -12.04 -23.13
CA GLU A 76 1.56 -12.32 -24.45
C GLU A 76 2.97 -12.91 -24.34
N GLU A 77 3.83 -12.37 -23.46
CA GLU A 77 5.16 -12.91 -23.21
C GLU A 77 5.10 -14.33 -22.63
N LYS A 78 4.17 -14.58 -21.69
CA LYS A 78 3.96 -15.91 -21.10
C LYS A 78 3.50 -16.92 -22.15
N GLU A 79 2.54 -16.55 -23.00
CA GLU A 79 2.01 -17.41 -24.07
C GLU A 79 3.08 -17.68 -25.15
N LYS A 80 3.90 -16.68 -25.51
CA LYS A 80 4.93 -16.82 -26.55
C LYS A 80 6.17 -17.58 -26.09
N THR A 81 6.62 -17.35 -24.86
CA THR A 81 7.94 -17.83 -24.39
C THR A 81 7.83 -18.89 -23.30
N GLY A 82 6.66 -19.08 -22.69
CA GLY A 82 6.46 -19.92 -21.51
C GLY A 82 6.99 -19.29 -20.21
N GLU A 83 7.66 -18.15 -20.27
CA GLU A 83 8.26 -17.48 -19.11
C GLU A 83 7.22 -16.69 -18.31
N LEU A 84 7.13 -16.96 -16.99
CA LEU A 84 6.35 -16.11 -16.09
C LEU A 84 7.24 -14.96 -15.58
N LEU A 85 7.03 -13.77 -16.13
CA LEU A 85 7.84 -12.59 -15.82
C LEU A 85 7.43 -11.90 -14.51
N VAL A 86 6.20 -12.15 -14.04
CA VAL A 86 5.61 -11.51 -12.87
C VAL A 86 5.24 -12.57 -11.83
N ASP A 87 5.86 -12.46 -10.66
CA ASP A 87 5.64 -13.39 -9.55
C ASP A 87 4.50 -12.88 -8.64
N LEU A 88 4.42 -11.55 -8.47
CA LEU A 88 3.49 -10.83 -7.59
C LEU A 88 2.76 -9.74 -8.40
N GLY A 89 1.44 -9.65 -8.25
CA GLY A 89 0.59 -8.67 -8.93
C GLY A 89 -0.41 -7.98 -7.99
N SER A 90 -0.65 -6.69 -8.21
CA SER A 90 -1.64 -5.90 -7.47
C SER A 90 -2.11 -4.71 -8.30
N ASP A 91 -3.16 -4.02 -7.84
CA ASP A 91 -3.62 -2.75 -8.38
C ASP A 91 -3.77 -1.70 -7.26
N GLN A 92 -3.37 -0.46 -7.52
CA GLN A 92 -3.59 0.67 -6.61
C GLN A 92 -4.01 1.94 -7.38
N THR A 93 -4.72 1.76 -8.50
CA THR A 93 -5.46 2.85 -9.14
C THR A 93 -6.58 3.34 -8.20
N SER A 94 -7.19 4.47 -8.48
CA SER A 94 -8.23 5.02 -7.60
C SER A 94 -9.61 4.48 -8.00
N CYS A 95 -9.81 3.16 -7.88
CA CYS A 95 -11.10 2.51 -8.18
C CYS A 95 -12.21 2.83 -7.17
N HIS A 96 -11.94 3.56 -6.08
CA HIS A 96 -12.99 4.10 -5.20
C HIS A 96 -13.79 5.25 -5.86
N ASN A 97 -13.29 5.79 -6.98
CA ASN A 97 -13.90 6.88 -7.76
C ASN A 97 -13.55 6.73 -9.26
N PRO A 98 -13.87 5.57 -9.86
CA PRO A 98 -13.33 5.15 -11.15
C PRO A 98 -13.81 6.04 -12.31
N TYR A 99 -15.02 6.60 -12.20
CA TYR A 99 -15.66 7.39 -13.26
C TYR A 99 -15.36 8.90 -13.17
N ASN A 100 -14.60 9.36 -12.18
CA ASN A 100 -14.27 10.77 -11.96
C ASN A 100 -12.75 11.01 -12.06
N GLY A 101 -12.07 10.30 -12.95
CA GLY A 101 -10.62 10.38 -13.12
C GLY A 101 -9.80 9.53 -12.14
N GLY A 102 -10.44 8.60 -11.41
CA GLY A 102 -9.74 7.65 -10.55
C GLY A 102 -9.15 6.45 -11.30
N TYR A 103 -9.76 6.09 -12.43
CA TYR A 103 -9.32 5.01 -13.33
C TYR A 103 -9.39 5.48 -14.78
N TYR A 104 -8.34 5.19 -15.57
CA TYR A 104 -8.25 5.60 -16.97
C TYR A 104 -8.37 4.37 -17.89
N PRO A 105 -9.31 4.36 -18.84
CA PRO A 105 -9.55 3.20 -19.71
C PRO A 105 -8.39 3.00 -20.70
N VAL A 106 -8.01 1.74 -20.95
CA VAL A 106 -6.91 1.38 -21.87
C VAL A 106 -7.17 1.74 -23.34
N GLN A 107 -8.42 1.97 -23.70
CA GLN A 107 -8.86 2.29 -25.05
C GLN A 107 -8.51 3.73 -25.47
N LEU A 108 -8.20 4.61 -24.50
CA LEU A 108 -7.93 6.02 -24.72
C LEU A 108 -6.54 6.39 -24.21
N GLU A 109 -5.89 7.32 -24.89
CA GLU A 109 -4.71 7.98 -24.35
C GLU A 109 -5.09 8.93 -23.21
N TYR A 110 -4.14 9.24 -22.32
CA TYR A 110 -4.43 10.02 -21.10
C TYR A 110 -5.14 11.35 -21.35
N VAL A 111 -4.68 12.12 -22.36
CA VAL A 111 -5.28 13.42 -22.72
C VAL A 111 -6.69 13.25 -23.28
N GLU A 112 -6.88 12.28 -24.18
CA GLU A 112 -8.20 11.96 -24.76
C GLU A 112 -9.18 11.50 -23.68
N ALA A 113 -8.72 10.70 -22.72
CA ALA A 113 -9.52 10.25 -21.60
C ALA A 113 -10.01 11.41 -20.72
N GLN A 114 -9.21 12.46 -20.54
CA GLN A 114 -9.65 13.68 -19.83
C GLN A 114 -10.73 14.45 -20.60
N GLU A 115 -10.63 14.52 -21.92
CA GLU A 115 -11.65 15.15 -22.77
C GLU A 115 -12.97 14.37 -22.73
N VAL A 116 -12.90 13.03 -22.90
CA VAL A 116 -14.09 12.16 -22.85
C VAL A 116 -14.73 12.16 -21.46
N LEU A 117 -13.93 12.21 -20.38
CA LEU A 117 -14.45 12.36 -19.02
C LEU A 117 -15.28 13.63 -18.85
N ALA A 118 -14.83 14.75 -19.42
CA ALA A 118 -15.49 16.04 -19.30
C ALA A 118 -16.72 16.18 -20.22
N MET A 119 -16.62 15.66 -21.45
CA MET A 119 -17.63 15.90 -22.49
C MET A 119 -18.65 14.76 -22.64
N GLU A 120 -18.25 13.52 -22.35
CA GLU A 120 -19.06 12.32 -22.59
C GLU A 120 -18.97 11.33 -21.39
N PRO A 121 -19.43 11.71 -20.18
CA PRO A 121 -19.23 10.91 -18.96
C PRO A 121 -19.81 9.49 -19.03
N ASP A 122 -20.92 9.28 -19.74
CA ASP A 122 -21.51 7.95 -19.93
C ASP A 122 -20.65 7.06 -20.85
N ARG A 123 -20.02 7.66 -21.87
CA ARG A 123 -19.04 6.97 -22.72
C ARG A 123 -17.78 6.65 -21.93
N PHE A 124 -17.29 7.60 -21.13
CA PHE A 124 -16.14 7.36 -20.23
C PHE A 124 -16.40 6.18 -19.29
N ARG A 125 -17.56 6.17 -18.62
CA ARG A 125 -17.99 5.06 -17.74
C ARG A 125 -17.99 3.72 -18.47
N SER A 126 -18.57 3.66 -19.67
CA SER A 126 -18.65 2.44 -20.46
C SER A 126 -17.26 1.92 -20.85
N LEU A 127 -16.34 2.83 -21.20
CA LEU A 127 -14.95 2.48 -21.52
C LEU A 127 -14.17 1.99 -20.29
N VAL A 128 -14.35 2.64 -19.13
CA VAL A 128 -13.76 2.21 -17.85
C VAL A 128 -14.20 0.78 -17.52
N GLN A 129 -15.50 0.48 -17.60
CA GLN A 129 -16.02 -0.87 -17.35
C GLN A 129 -15.41 -1.90 -18.31
N ALA A 130 -15.35 -1.60 -19.61
CA ALA A 130 -14.72 -2.49 -20.59
C ALA A 130 -13.22 -2.70 -20.33
N SER A 131 -12.52 -1.67 -19.84
CA SER A 131 -11.10 -1.76 -19.47
C SER A 131 -10.89 -2.64 -18.23
N LEU A 132 -11.73 -2.52 -17.20
CA LEU A 132 -11.67 -3.37 -16.00
C LEU A 132 -11.85 -4.85 -16.33
N VAL A 133 -12.80 -5.19 -17.22
CA VAL A 133 -13.01 -6.57 -17.69
C VAL A 133 -11.75 -7.13 -18.36
N ARG A 134 -11.09 -6.34 -19.22
CA ARG A 134 -9.83 -6.74 -19.87
C ARG A 134 -8.70 -6.91 -18.87
N GLN A 135 -8.58 -5.99 -17.92
CA GLN A 135 -7.56 -6.06 -16.86
C GLN A 135 -7.67 -7.37 -16.07
N VAL A 136 -8.87 -7.70 -15.60
CA VAL A 136 -9.14 -8.93 -14.85
C VAL A 136 -8.89 -10.17 -15.71
N ALA A 137 -9.28 -10.17 -16.97
CA ALA A 137 -9.03 -11.30 -17.86
C ALA A 137 -7.52 -11.61 -17.99
N ALA A 138 -6.68 -10.57 -18.10
CA ALA A 138 -5.23 -10.73 -18.15
C ALA A 138 -4.65 -11.19 -16.80
N ILE A 139 -5.13 -10.64 -15.68
CA ILE A 139 -4.76 -11.06 -14.33
C ILE A 139 -5.11 -12.54 -14.12
N ASN A 140 -6.32 -12.98 -14.50
CA ASN A 140 -6.77 -14.37 -14.38
C ASN A 140 -5.84 -15.34 -15.11
N LYS A 141 -5.46 -15.03 -16.35
CA LYS A 141 -4.52 -15.86 -17.12
C LYS A 141 -3.15 -15.99 -16.45
N LEU A 142 -2.63 -14.89 -15.91
CA LEU A 142 -1.33 -14.89 -15.22
C LEU A 142 -1.40 -15.60 -13.86
N ALA A 143 -2.51 -15.44 -13.14
CA ALA A 143 -2.74 -16.12 -11.88
C ALA A 143 -2.86 -17.65 -12.07
N GLU A 144 -3.57 -18.09 -13.10
CA GLU A 144 -3.63 -19.50 -13.52
C GLU A 144 -2.25 -20.05 -13.91
N SER A 145 -1.34 -19.17 -14.34
CA SER A 145 0.06 -19.51 -14.63
C SER A 145 0.98 -19.48 -13.41
N GLY A 146 0.47 -19.16 -12.21
CA GLY A 146 1.22 -19.16 -10.95
C GLY A 146 1.57 -17.78 -10.38
N MET A 147 1.12 -16.67 -10.99
CA MET A 147 1.26 -15.34 -10.39
C MET A 147 0.36 -15.22 -9.15
N PHE A 148 0.86 -14.68 -8.05
CA PHE A 148 0.02 -14.33 -6.91
C PHE A 148 -0.53 -12.91 -7.06
N PHE A 149 -1.86 -12.75 -7.11
CA PHE A 149 -2.53 -11.46 -7.18
C PHE A 149 -3.32 -11.15 -5.90
N TRP A 150 -3.31 -9.90 -5.46
CA TRP A 150 -4.15 -9.42 -4.36
C TRP A 150 -4.74 -8.02 -4.65
N ASP A 151 -5.85 -7.70 -4.00
CA ASP A 151 -6.45 -6.35 -4.02
C ASP A 151 -5.82 -5.46 -2.94
N TYR A 152 -5.39 -4.24 -3.32
CA TYR A 152 -4.70 -3.31 -2.40
C TYR A 152 -5.66 -2.40 -1.61
N GLY A 153 -6.94 -2.78 -1.48
CA GLY A 153 -7.95 -2.01 -0.74
C GLY A 153 -8.34 -0.71 -1.44
N ASN A 154 -8.38 -0.73 -2.78
CA ASN A 154 -8.72 0.42 -3.63
C ASN A 154 -10.08 0.26 -4.34
N ALA A 155 -10.86 -0.76 -3.98
CA ALA A 155 -12.14 -1.15 -4.60
C ALA A 155 -12.02 -1.68 -6.04
N PHE A 156 -10.82 -2.09 -6.48
CA PHE A 156 -10.61 -2.61 -7.84
C PHE A 156 -11.47 -3.84 -8.15
N LEU A 157 -11.43 -4.88 -7.31
CA LEU A 157 -12.22 -6.09 -7.57
C LEU A 157 -13.73 -5.84 -7.47
N LEU A 158 -14.16 -4.94 -6.57
CA LEU A 158 -15.55 -4.56 -6.41
C LEU A 158 -16.08 -3.87 -7.69
N GLU A 159 -15.37 -2.87 -8.20
CA GLU A 159 -15.76 -2.18 -9.44
C GLU A 159 -15.64 -3.08 -10.66
N ALA A 160 -14.64 -3.97 -10.70
CA ALA A 160 -14.53 -4.96 -11.77
C ALA A 160 -15.72 -5.93 -11.77
N ARG A 161 -16.18 -6.40 -10.61
CA ARG A 161 -17.42 -7.19 -10.48
C ARG A 161 -18.63 -6.41 -11.01
N ARG A 162 -18.78 -5.15 -10.62
CA ARG A 162 -19.86 -4.27 -11.10
C ARG A 162 -19.83 -4.08 -12.62
N ALA A 163 -18.63 -4.09 -13.21
CA ALA A 163 -18.41 -4.05 -14.66
C ALA A 163 -18.64 -5.40 -15.38
N GLY A 164 -18.89 -6.49 -14.64
CA GLY A 164 -19.09 -7.83 -15.20
C GLY A 164 -17.81 -8.64 -15.41
N ALA A 165 -16.71 -8.27 -14.77
CA ALA A 165 -15.46 -9.03 -14.82
C ALA A 165 -15.54 -10.32 -13.99
N ASP A 166 -14.80 -11.35 -14.42
CA ASP A 166 -14.74 -12.65 -13.75
C ASP A 166 -13.82 -12.61 -12.51
N VAL A 167 -14.35 -12.05 -11.42
CA VAL A 167 -13.66 -11.92 -10.12
C VAL A 167 -14.37 -12.71 -9.01
N GLY A 168 -15.41 -13.48 -9.33
CA GLY A 168 -16.20 -14.24 -8.37
C GLY A 168 -15.53 -15.56 -7.96
N VAL A 169 -15.88 -16.04 -6.77
CA VAL A 169 -15.58 -17.43 -6.38
C VAL A 169 -16.69 -18.33 -6.91
N GLN A 170 -16.34 -19.41 -7.61
CA GLN A 170 -17.35 -20.38 -8.07
C GLN A 170 -18.12 -20.96 -6.88
N GLY A 171 -19.45 -20.91 -6.94
CA GLY A 171 -20.32 -21.43 -5.90
C GLY A 171 -20.58 -20.48 -4.72
N ASP A 172 -20.04 -19.25 -4.72
CA ASP A 172 -20.38 -18.25 -3.71
C ASP A 172 -21.78 -17.65 -3.97
N ALA A 173 -22.75 -18.06 -3.14
CA ALA A 173 -24.12 -17.54 -3.20
C ALA A 173 -24.26 -16.12 -2.62
N THR A 174 -23.28 -15.65 -1.84
CA THR A 174 -23.37 -14.33 -1.18
C THR A 174 -23.01 -13.19 -2.13
N GLY A 175 -22.21 -13.46 -3.17
CA GLY A 175 -21.68 -12.44 -4.07
C GLY A 175 -20.74 -11.46 -3.37
N LEU A 176 -20.19 -11.84 -2.21
CA LEU A 176 -19.28 -11.02 -1.41
C LEU A 176 -17.82 -11.47 -1.56
N ASN A 177 -17.56 -12.73 -1.90
CA ASN A 177 -16.20 -13.27 -1.95
C ASN A 177 -15.56 -13.09 -3.32
N PHE A 178 -14.31 -12.65 -3.36
CA PHE A 178 -13.53 -12.50 -4.58
C PHE A 178 -12.53 -13.64 -4.77
N ARG A 179 -12.19 -13.95 -6.03
CA ARG A 179 -11.17 -14.97 -6.37
C ARG A 179 -9.79 -14.63 -5.82
N TYR A 180 -9.50 -13.33 -5.66
CA TYR A 180 -8.27 -12.83 -5.08
C TYR A 180 -8.59 -12.17 -3.74
N PRO A 181 -7.81 -12.45 -2.69
CA PRO A 181 -8.03 -11.80 -1.42
C PRO A 181 -7.57 -10.34 -1.49
N SER A 182 -8.13 -9.50 -0.61
CA SER A 182 -7.48 -8.21 -0.31
C SER A 182 -6.21 -8.45 0.52
N TYR A 183 -5.26 -7.53 0.47
CA TYR A 183 -4.07 -7.59 1.33
C TYR A 183 -4.43 -7.58 2.82
N VAL A 184 -5.59 -7.02 3.19
CA VAL A 184 -6.05 -7.09 4.58
C VAL A 184 -6.63 -8.45 4.91
N GLN A 185 -7.39 -9.05 4.00
CA GLN A 185 -7.94 -10.40 4.21
C GLN A 185 -6.87 -11.45 4.42
N ASP A 186 -5.80 -11.39 3.62
CA ASP A 186 -4.79 -12.46 3.57
C ASP A 186 -3.55 -12.18 4.43
N ILE A 187 -3.26 -10.90 4.73
CA ILE A 187 -2.00 -10.51 5.37
C ILE A 187 -2.25 -9.60 6.58
N MET A 188 -2.83 -8.42 6.36
CA MET A 188 -2.85 -7.40 7.43
C MET A 188 -3.79 -7.73 8.59
N GLY A 189 -4.87 -8.46 8.35
CA GLY A 189 -5.82 -8.82 9.40
C GLY A 189 -5.17 -9.60 10.54
N ASP A 190 -4.25 -10.50 10.21
CA ASP A 190 -3.47 -11.26 11.19
C ASP A 190 -2.41 -10.37 11.87
N ILE A 191 -1.75 -9.50 11.10
CA ILE A 191 -0.80 -8.51 11.65
C ILE A 191 -1.50 -7.57 12.65
N PHE A 192 -2.71 -7.10 12.33
CA PHE A 192 -3.54 -6.30 13.21
C PHE A 192 -3.97 -7.10 14.45
N SER A 193 -4.32 -8.37 14.31
CA SER A 193 -4.67 -9.23 15.44
C SER A 193 -3.51 -9.40 16.44
N LEU A 194 -2.26 -9.23 15.99
CA LEU A 194 -1.06 -9.18 16.83
C LEU A 194 -0.81 -7.80 17.47
N GLY A 195 -1.63 -6.80 17.14
CA GLY A 195 -1.52 -5.41 17.59
C GLY A 195 -0.57 -4.54 16.76
N PHE A 196 0.10 -5.10 15.74
CA PHE A 196 0.99 -4.35 14.87
C PHE A 196 0.20 -3.43 13.95
N GLY A 197 0.64 -2.20 13.84
CA GLY A 197 0.00 -1.20 12.99
C GLY A 197 0.83 0.07 12.93
N PRO A 198 0.41 1.07 12.14
CA PRO A 198 1.23 2.25 11.86
C PRO A 198 1.48 3.06 13.12
N PHE A 199 2.73 3.07 13.57
CA PHE A 199 3.22 3.96 14.62
C PHE A 199 4.04 5.07 13.95
N ARG A 200 3.61 6.32 14.13
CA ARG A 200 4.23 7.49 13.50
C ARG A 200 4.68 8.48 14.54
N TRP A 201 5.72 9.23 14.22
CA TRP A 201 6.09 10.39 15.01
C TRP A 201 6.60 11.54 14.15
N VAL A 202 6.57 12.73 14.74
CA VAL A 202 7.09 13.98 14.17
C VAL A 202 7.94 14.69 15.22
N CYS A 203 9.18 15.03 14.87
CA CYS A 203 10.07 15.82 15.72
C CYS A 203 9.70 17.30 15.57
N THR A 204 9.17 17.93 16.64
CA THR A 204 8.68 19.32 16.58
C THR A 204 9.78 20.37 16.45
N SER A 205 11.03 19.98 16.69
CA SER A 205 12.22 20.80 16.41
C SER A 205 12.42 21.07 14.92
N GLY A 206 11.85 20.22 14.05
CA GLY A 206 12.16 20.24 12.62
C GLY A 206 13.60 19.82 12.29
N SER A 207 14.35 19.29 13.26
CA SER A 207 15.74 18.90 13.12
C SER A 207 15.88 17.48 12.53
N PRO A 208 16.64 17.30 11.42
CA PRO A 208 17.00 15.97 10.93
C PRO A 208 17.80 15.15 11.95
N ASP A 209 18.55 15.80 12.84
CA ASP A 209 19.33 15.10 13.86
C ASP A 209 18.42 14.46 14.92
N ASP A 210 17.34 15.14 15.33
CA ASP A 210 16.34 14.55 16.22
C ASP A 210 15.66 13.35 15.55
N LEU A 211 15.40 13.41 14.24
CA LEU A 211 14.87 12.28 13.50
C LEU A 211 15.86 11.11 13.45
N HIS A 212 17.15 11.41 13.27
CA HIS A 212 18.19 10.39 13.31
C HIS A 212 18.31 9.74 14.69
N VAL A 213 18.24 10.52 15.77
CA VAL A 213 18.23 10.00 17.15
C VAL A 213 17.02 9.11 17.39
N THR A 214 15.82 9.55 16.97
CA THR A 214 14.61 8.73 17.12
C THR A 214 14.65 7.44 16.28
N ASP A 215 15.24 7.47 15.08
CA ASP A 215 15.50 6.26 14.28
C ASP A 215 16.44 5.29 15.03
N GLN A 216 17.52 5.78 15.64
CA GLN A 216 18.44 4.95 16.43
C GLN A 216 17.77 4.35 17.68
N LEU A 217 16.96 5.15 18.39
CA LEU A 217 16.20 4.67 19.54
C LEU A 217 15.22 3.58 19.11
N ALA A 218 14.55 3.74 17.97
CA ALA A 218 13.63 2.74 17.45
C ALA A 218 14.32 1.42 17.14
N VAL A 219 15.51 1.46 16.52
CA VAL A 219 16.35 0.26 16.30
C VAL A 219 16.65 -0.45 17.62
N ARG A 220 17.19 0.27 18.61
CA ARG A 220 17.58 -0.30 19.91
C ARG A 220 16.40 -0.94 20.63
N ILE A 221 15.26 -0.24 20.70
CA ILE A 221 14.07 -0.75 21.38
C ILE A 221 13.55 -2.04 20.72
N MET A 222 13.55 -2.12 19.39
CA MET A 222 13.14 -3.33 18.70
C MET A 222 14.14 -4.49 18.90
N GLU A 223 15.44 -4.20 18.90
CA GLU A 223 16.48 -5.18 19.22
C GLU A 223 16.35 -5.72 20.66
N ASP A 224 16.07 -4.85 21.62
CA ASP A 224 15.85 -5.24 23.03
C ASP A 224 14.62 -6.15 23.17
N ILE A 225 13.51 -5.81 22.49
CA ILE A 225 12.29 -6.65 22.50
C ILE A 225 12.57 -8.02 21.89
N LEU A 226 13.32 -8.07 20.77
CA LEU A 226 13.71 -9.33 20.15
C LEU A 226 14.62 -10.17 21.08
N ALA A 227 15.57 -9.53 21.77
CA ALA A 227 16.48 -10.20 22.68
C ALA A 227 15.79 -10.80 23.92
N GLU A 228 14.66 -10.22 24.36
CA GLU A 228 13.83 -10.77 25.44
C GLU A 228 13.09 -12.06 25.04
N GLY A 229 12.99 -12.34 23.74
CA GLY A 229 12.28 -13.49 23.19
C GLY A 229 10.79 -13.20 23.01
N VAL A 230 10.32 -13.29 21.76
CA VAL A 230 8.91 -13.12 21.38
C VAL A 230 8.45 -14.31 20.53
N PRO A 231 7.13 -14.56 20.40
CA PRO A 231 6.63 -15.60 19.51
C PRO A 231 7.14 -15.40 18.07
N PRO A 232 7.41 -16.47 17.29
CA PRO A 232 7.99 -16.36 15.95
C PRO A 232 7.20 -15.45 14.98
N VAL A 233 5.87 -15.44 15.09
CA VAL A 233 5.02 -14.58 14.25
C VAL A 233 5.20 -13.09 14.59
N VAL A 234 5.46 -12.75 15.86
CA VAL A 234 5.74 -11.39 16.34
C VAL A 234 7.18 -10.99 15.99
N GLU A 235 8.12 -11.93 16.11
CA GLU A 235 9.51 -11.75 15.72
C GLU A 235 9.63 -11.32 14.25
N ALA A 236 8.93 -12.01 13.34
CA ALA A 236 8.94 -11.67 11.91
C ALA A 236 8.51 -10.21 11.66
N GLN A 237 7.46 -9.74 12.34
CA GLN A 237 6.99 -8.35 12.21
C GLN A 237 8.03 -7.34 12.71
N TYR A 238 8.70 -7.63 13.82
CA TYR A 238 9.79 -6.78 14.31
C TYR A 238 10.98 -6.76 13.35
N LEU A 239 11.36 -7.91 12.77
CA LEU A 239 12.47 -8.00 11.83
C LEU A 239 12.22 -7.19 10.56
N ASP A 240 10.99 -7.22 10.01
CA ASP A 240 10.61 -6.41 8.85
C ASP A 240 10.72 -4.91 9.15
N ASN A 241 10.23 -4.49 10.31
CA ASN A 241 10.30 -3.09 10.74
C ASN A 241 11.71 -2.63 11.10
N LEU A 242 12.54 -3.54 11.62
CA LEU A 242 13.95 -3.30 11.92
C LEU A 242 14.77 -3.11 10.63
N ARG A 243 14.50 -3.93 9.61
CA ARG A 243 15.09 -3.75 8.27
C ARG A 243 14.70 -2.39 7.71
N TRP A 244 13.41 -2.06 7.74
CA TRP A 244 12.90 -0.78 7.26
C TRP A 244 13.57 0.41 7.96
N ILE A 245 13.56 0.48 9.30
CA ILE A 245 14.05 1.67 10.02
C ILE A 245 15.56 1.90 9.81
N ARG A 246 16.35 0.83 9.62
CA ARG A 246 17.79 0.92 9.32
C ARG A 246 18.06 1.51 7.94
N GLU A 247 17.16 1.31 6.97
CA GLU A 247 17.30 1.81 5.60
C GLU A 247 16.58 3.15 5.38
N ALA A 248 15.56 3.46 6.18
CA ALA A 248 14.62 4.57 5.94
C ALA A 248 15.31 5.95 5.83
N GLY A 249 16.38 6.18 6.58
CA GLY A 249 17.18 7.41 6.49
C GLY A 249 17.90 7.56 5.15
N GLN A 250 18.46 6.47 4.61
CA GLN A 250 19.23 6.45 3.36
C GLN A 250 18.36 6.73 2.13
N HIS A 251 17.05 6.54 2.27
CA HIS A 251 16.09 6.75 1.21
C HIS A 251 15.55 8.17 1.09
N HIS A 252 15.92 9.08 2.01
CA HIS A 252 15.57 10.51 1.94
C HIS A 252 14.08 10.78 1.68
N LEU A 253 13.21 10.02 2.36
CA LEU A 253 11.76 10.04 2.13
C LEU A 253 11.02 11.19 2.83
N VAL A 254 11.74 11.99 3.62
CA VAL A 254 11.19 13.09 4.40
C VAL A 254 10.78 14.23 3.47
N VAL A 255 9.51 14.65 3.56
CA VAL A 255 8.98 15.82 2.86
C VAL A 255 8.24 16.68 3.88
N GLY A 256 8.70 17.92 4.06
CA GLY A 256 8.16 18.83 5.07
C GLY A 256 8.68 18.52 6.48
N SER A 257 7.78 18.13 7.38
CA SER A 257 8.12 17.85 8.79
C SER A 257 9.04 16.64 8.95
N GLN A 258 9.95 16.68 9.92
CA GLN A 258 10.83 15.58 10.27
C GLN A 258 10.04 14.45 10.93
N ALA A 259 9.60 13.49 10.13
CA ALA A 259 8.67 12.45 10.52
C ALA A 259 9.13 11.06 10.08
N ARG A 260 8.75 10.05 10.86
CA ARG A 260 9.00 8.64 10.56
C ARG A 260 7.75 7.82 10.86
N ILE A 261 7.68 6.67 10.21
CA ILE A 261 6.66 5.64 10.39
C ILE A 261 7.37 4.30 10.53
N LEU A 262 6.80 3.40 11.31
CA LEU A 262 7.06 1.95 11.30
C LEU A 262 5.81 1.24 11.84
N TYR A 263 5.77 -0.08 11.80
CA TYR A 263 4.75 -0.88 12.45
C TYR A 263 5.27 -1.42 13.78
N SER A 264 4.42 -1.37 14.81
CA SER A 264 4.76 -1.90 16.13
C SER A 264 3.50 -2.29 16.89
N ASP A 265 3.62 -3.28 17.78
CA ASP A 265 2.54 -3.74 18.65
C ASP A 265 2.43 -2.90 19.93
N ARG A 266 1.52 -3.28 20.84
CA ARG A 266 1.32 -2.57 22.12
C ARG A 266 2.63 -2.39 22.91
N VAL A 267 3.48 -3.42 22.99
CA VAL A 267 4.71 -3.38 23.78
C VAL A 267 5.69 -2.41 23.14
N GLY A 268 5.94 -2.55 21.85
CA GLY A 268 6.88 -1.68 21.14
C GLY A 268 6.42 -0.23 21.10
N ARG A 269 5.14 0.05 20.79
CA ARG A 269 4.57 1.42 20.84
C ARG A 269 4.80 2.08 22.20
N THR A 270 4.54 1.35 23.29
CA THR A 270 4.72 1.87 24.66
C THR A 270 6.19 2.17 24.96
N ARG A 271 7.10 1.25 24.64
CA ARG A 271 8.54 1.42 24.89
C ARG A 271 9.15 2.54 24.06
N LEU A 272 8.78 2.65 22.78
CA LEU A 272 9.19 3.74 21.90
C LEU A 272 8.74 5.10 22.44
N ALA A 273 7.45 5.21 22.83
CA ALA A 273 6.92 6.45 23.39
C ALA A 273 7.64 6.88 24.68
N LEU A 274 7.91 5.94 25.59
CA LEU A 274 8.65 6.21 26.82
C LEU A 274 10.10 6.59 26.57
N ALA A 275 10.76 5.94 25.60
CA ALA A 275 12.13 6.26 25.20
C ALA A 275 12.21 7.69 24.64
N PHE A 276 11.33 8.04 23.69
CA PHE A 276 11.27 9.40 23.14
C PHE A 276 11.00 10.44 24.23
N ASN A 277 10.01 10.19 25.11
CA ASN A 277 9.70 11.12 26.20
C ASN A 277 10.85 11.28 27.20
N SER A 278 11.59 10.22 27.51
CA SER A 278 12.81 10.31 28.32
C SER A 278 13.90 11.13 27.63
N SER A 279 14.12 10.92 26.33
CA SER A 279 15.11 11.67 25.54
C SER A 279 14.74 13.15 25.36
N VAL A 280 13.45 13.51 25.39
CA VAL A 280 13.04 14.91 25.48
C VAL A 280 13.34 15.48 26.87
N ARG A 281 13.04 14.73 27.93
CA ARG A 281 13.26 15.17 29.32
C ARG A 281 14.74 15.38 29.66
N ASP A 282 15.63 14.54 29.14
CA ASP A 282 17.07 14.62 29.40
C ASP A 282 17.83 15.55 28.43
N GLY A 283 17.14 16.08 27.40
CA GLY A 283 17.71 17.01 26.43
C GLY A 283 18.46 16.36 25.27
N THR A 284 18.44 15.02 25.14
CA THR A 284 18.97 14.32 23.96
C THR A 284 18.21 14.69 22.68
N LEU A 285 16.89 14.87 22.78
CA LEU A 285 16.05 15.44 21.72
C LEU A 285 15.81 16.92 22.01
N GLN A 286 15.93 17.75 20.98
CA GLN A 286 15.92 19.22 21.14
C GLN A 286 14.54 19.79 21.46
N ALA A 287 13.47 19.08 21.09
CA ALA A 287 12.09 19.51 21.31
C ALA A 287 11.15 18.31 21.46
N PRO A 288 9.88 18.50 21.88
CA PRO A 288 8.89 17.44 21.96
C PRO A 288 8.71 16.63 20.67
N VAL A 289 8.32 15.37 20.83
CA VAL A 289 7.97 14.48 19.71
C VAL A 289 6.47 14.22 19.74
N VAL A 290 5.80 14.52 18.64
CA VAL A 290 4.38 14.19 18.46
C VAL A 290 4.29 12.74 18.00
N ILE A 291 3.55 11.90 18.74
CA ILE A 291 3.25 10.53 18.35
C ILE A 291 1.83 10.48 17.78
N SER A 292 1.66 9.78 16.65
CA SER A 292 0.38 9.66 15.95
C SER A 292 0.36 8.37 15.13
N ARG A 293 -0.68 8.20 14.30
CA ARG A 293 -0.86 7.05 13.41
C ARG A 293 -1.80 7.37 12.25
N ASP A 294 -1.84 6.49 11.27
CA ASP A 294 -2.95 6.45 10.30
C ASP A 294 -4.19 5.80 10.96
N HIS A 295 -5.37 5.94 10.35
CA HIS A 295 -6.59 5.25 10.75
C HIS A 295 -6.57 3.77 10.33
N HIS A 296 -5.73 3.40 9.36
CA HIS A 296 -5.44 2.03 8.97
C HIS A 296 -4.63 1.28 10.06
N ASP A 297 -5.29 0.96 11.16
CA ASP A 297 -4.69 0.36 12.36
C ASP A 297 -5.68 -0.63 13.00
N VAL A 298 -5.18 -1.48 13.90
CA VAL A 298 -5.92 -2.58 14.55
C VAL A 298 -7.29 -2.21 15.11
N SER A 299 -7.48 -0.98 15.59
CA SER A 299 -8.72 -0.55 16.25
C SER A 299 -9.25 0.77 15.70
N GLY A 300 -8.61 1.34 14.68
CA GLY A 300 -8.85 2.71 14.22
C GLY A 300 -9.99 2.85 13.21
N ALA A 301 -10.42 1.76 12.58
CA ALA A 301 -11.40 1.79 11.50
C ALA A 301 -12.19 0.48 11.42
N ASP A 302 -13.51 0.60 11.32
CA ASP A 302 -14.39 -0.46 10.83
C ASP A 302 -14.60 -0.27 9.33
N SER A 303 -14.24 -1.27 8.54
CA SER A 303 -14.28 -1.20 7.07
C SER A 303 -14.38 -2.62 6.48
N PRO A 304 -15.59 -3.11 6.16
CA PRO A 304 -15.81 -4.51 5.77
C PRO A 304 -15.10 -4.90 4.46
N TYR A 305 -14.66 -3.92 3.67
CA TYR A 305 -13.93 -4.13 2.43
C TYR A 305 -12.41 -3.94 2.57
N ARG A 306 -11.93 -3.57 3.77
CA ARG A 306 -10.51 -3.37 4.04
C ARG A 306 -10.17 -3.75 5.48
N GLU A 307 -10.08 -2.82 6.43
CA GLU A 307 -9.57 -3.07 7.79
C GLU A 307 -10.23 -4.22 8.55
N THR A 308 -11.54 -4.43 8.39
CA THR A 308 -12.29 -5.51 9.05
C THR A 308 -12.72 -6.62 8.08
N SER A 309 -12.12 -6.68 6.89
CA SER A 309 -12.52 -7.60 5.83
C SER A 309 -12.20 -9.08 6.09
N ASN A 310 -11.32 -9.38 7.06
CA ASN A 310 -11.03 -10.74 7.52
C ASN A 310 -11.93 -11.19 8.69
N ILE A 311 -12.83 -10.34 9.18
CA ILE A 311 -13.77 -10.67 10.26
C ILE A 311 -15.00 -11.38 9.69
N THR A 312 -15.25 -12.61 10.13
CA THR A 312 -16.25 -13.52 9.53
C THR A 312 -17.43 -13.86 10.45
N ASP A 313 -17.47 -13.34 11.67
CA ASP A 313 -18.58 -13.54 12.61
C ASP A 313 -19.82 -12.66 12.31
N GLY A 314 -19.75 -11.85 11.25
CA GLY A 314 -20.78 -10.91 10.81
C GLY A 314 -20.59 -9.48 11.33
N SER A 315 -19.68 -9.24 12.27
CA SER A 315 -19.48 -7.92 12.88
C SER A 315 -18.69 -6.94 12.02
N ALA A 316 -18.12 -7.38 10.89
CA ALA A 316 -17.37 -6.53 9.96
C ALA A 316 -18.14 -5.29 9.44
N PHE A 317 -19.49 -5.35 9.46
CA PHE A 317 -20.39 -4.28 9.03
C PHE A 317 -20.82 -3.32 10.16
N THR A 318 -20.40 -3.58 11.40
CA THR A 318 -20.64 -2.68 12.52
C THR A 318 -19.65 -1.51 12.49
N ALA A 319 -19.84 -0.52 13.37
CA ALA A 319 -18.92 0.63 13.52
C ALA A 319 -18.55 0.88 14.99
N ASP A 320 -18.86 -0.09 15.86
CA ASP A 320 -18.69 0.06 17.31
C ASP A 320 -17.22 0.16 17.68
N MET A 321 -16.32 -0.60 17.03
CA MET A 321 -14.89 -0.62 17.37
C MET A 321 -14.24 0.75 17.16
N ALA A 322 -14.44 1.38 15.99
CA ALA A 322 -13.85 2.67 15.67
C ALA A 322 -14.38 3.79 16.59
N VAL A 323 -15.69 3.77 16.90
CA VAL A 323 -16.31 4.72 17.84
C VAL A 323 -15.76 4.52 19.25
N GLN A 324 -15.71 3.28 19.73
CA GLN A 324 -15.17 2.93 21.04
C GLN A 324 -13.69 3.30 21.16
N ASN A 325 -12.89 3.08 20.11
CA ASN A 325 -11.47 3.49 20.10
C ASN A 325 -11.35 5.00 20.25
N CYS A 326 -12.04 5.78 19.42
CA CYS A 326 -11.96 7.25 19.46
C CYS A 326 -12.38 7.80 20.83
N ILE A 327 -13.48 7.31 21.39
CA ILE A 327 -13.96 7.73 22.71
C ILE A 327 -12.97 7.27 23.79
N GLY A 328 -12.49 6.03 23.71
CA GLY A 328 -11.51 5.45 24.64
C GLY A 328 -10.20 6.23 24.73
N ASP A 329 -9.68 6.71 23.60
CA ASP A 329 -8.47 7.53 23.52
C ASP A 329 -8.70 8.93 24.11
N SER A 330 -9.91 9.49 23.95
CA SER A 330 -10.24 10.87 24.37
C SER A 330 -10.12 11.11 25.87
N PHE A 331 -10.38 10.09 26.69
CA PHE A 331 -10.27 10.17 28.14
C PHE A 331 -9.05 9.42 28.70
N ARG A 332 -8.15 8.94 27.83
CA ARG A 332 -6.86 8.30 28.21
C ARG A 332 -5.65 9.21 28.00
N GLY A 333 -5.88 10.48 27.72
CA GLY A 333 -4.82 11.50 27.66
C GLY A 333 -4.20 11.70 26.27
N ALA A 334 -4.88 11.26 25.20
CA ALA A 334 -4.50 11.68 23.85
C ALA A 334 -4.57 13.22 23.73
N THR A 335 -3.59 13.83 23.06
CA THR A 335 -3.57 15.30 22.87
C THR A 335 -4.71 15.78 21.97
N TRP A 336 -5.11 14.95 20.99
CA TRP A 336 -6.33 15.11 20.19
C TRP A 336 -6.81 13.74 19.71
N VAL A 337 -8.08 13.66 19.32
CA VAL A 337 -8.70 12.49 18.70
C VAL A 337 -9.54 12.91 17.49
N ALA A 338 -9.74 12.01 16.53
CA ALA A 338 -10.53 12.26 15.33
C ALA A 338 -11.33 11.00 14.94
N LEU A 339 -12.60 11.22 14.58
CA LEU A 339 -13.48 10.19 14.01
C LEU A 339 -13.95 10.67 12.63
N HIS A 340 -13.65 9.91 11.59
CA HIS A 340 -13.93 10.26 10.19
C HIS A 340 -14.87 9.26 9.54
N ASN A 341 -15.52 9.66 8.44
CA ASN A 341 -16.32 8.76 7.60
C ASN A 341 -15.70 8.62 6.19
N GLY A 342 -15.79 7.43 5.61
CA GLY A 342 -15.37 7.13 4.24
C GLY A 342 -13.86 7.06 4.01
N GLY A 343 -13.08 6.99 5.09
CA GLY A 343 -11.63 6.90 5.03
C GLY A 343 -11.16 5.70 4.21
N GLY A 344 -10.48 5.94 3.09
CA GLY A 344 -9.86 4.90 2.29
C GLY A 344 -10.75 4.20 1.27
N VAL A 345 -11.93 3.72 1.67
CA VAL A 345 -12.86 2.99 0.78
C VAL A 345 -13.97 3.86 0.18
N GLY A 346 -14.01 5.16 0.52
CA GLY A 346 -15.01 6.11 0.03
C GLY A 346 -16.27 6.16 0.90
N TRP A 347 -17.08 7.20 0.68
CA TRP A 347 -18.42 7.35 1.28
C TRP A 347 -19.44 6.44 0.58
#